data_AF-Q3Y3R0-F1
#
_entry.id   AF-Q3Y3R0-F1
#
_cell.length_a   1.000
_cell.length_b   1.000
_cell.length_c   1.000
_cell.angle_alpha   90.00
_cell.angle_beta   90.00
_cell.angle_gamma   90.00
#
_symmetry.space_group_name_H-M   'P 1'
#
loop_
_entity.id
_entity.type
_entity.pdbx_description
1 polymer ?
#
loop_
_entity_poly.entity_id
_entity_poly.type
_entity_poly.pdbx_seq_one_letter_code
_entity_poly.pdbx_strand_id
1 'polypeptide(L)'
;MTLDYINQVVGKIQTKMIPTLGKIEGNQVFKSMKKTFLYLNYVLLISSVLAILKLVNEKFIHQQQIADLTSKLLLLLMDNFGWFFLGILCFLMFQEKGKFHYYLCSAALYLMFSAKDLNLLSASKIETLFLALLALLVSFVLVSGYQLVLRGIKKIIKTPMEFLDNLLLMIYFSVIFMVIYQILSQLKGIHLENILSWLNIDNPMMVFVIVFLEMFLWYMGINGYGILAPIVLLFAISNLNANFQAIATGEAPQFIFTPNFWDYFLSVTGSGITGAIVILSLLSKKTTLKNLGRTAASGTLFSVSEPIVFGIPVVMNPYFFIPFVIGTPILGVIQWYVFKLGWVSLPTYFVADLPLPFSSFLATMDWRSLILTAATIALATLMYWPFYKAFEKSYVEKNNDDKYQDLDLDF
;
A
#
# COMPACT_ATOMS: atom_id res chain seq x y z
N MET A 1 -33.43 5.06 13.62
CA MET A 1 -32.46 6.12 13.26
C MET A 1 -32.85 6.58 11.85
N THR A 2 -33.30 7.82 11.67
CA THR A 2 -33.80 8.31 10.37
C THR A 2 -32.63 8.56 9.40
N LEU A 3 -32.90 8.43 8.10
CA LEU A 3 -31.90 8.65 7.03
C LEU A 3 -31.26 10.04 7.15
N ASP A 4 -32.06 11.05 7.54
CA ASP A 4 -31.62 12.43 7.74
C ASP A 4 -30.63 12.58 8.89
N TYR A 5 -30.82 11.84 9.98
CA TYR A 5 -29.88 11.84 11.09
C TYR A 5 -28.53 11.24 10.68
N ILE A 6 -28.55 10.16 9.90
CA ILE A 6 -27.34 9.55 9.35
C ILE A 6 -26.62 10.55 8.43
N ASN A 7 -27.35 11.19 7.52
CA ASN A 7 -26.81 12.21 6.61
C ASN A 7 -26.20 13.40 7.38
N GLN A 8 -26.84 13.85 8.46
CA GLN A 8 -26.34 14.96 9.28
C GLN A 8 -25.07 14.58 10.05
N VAL A 9 -25.00 13.38 10.61
CA VAL A 9 -23.78 12.86 11.27
C VAL A 9 -22.65 12.70 10.26
N VAL A 10 -22.93 12.12 9.11
CA VAL A 10 -21.99 11.94 7.99
C VAL A 10 -21.42 13.29 7.51
N GLY A 11 -22.27 14.31 7.32
CA GLY A 11 -21.83 15.65 6.91
C GLY A 11 -20.93 16.33 7.96
N LYS A 12 -21.22 16.14 9.26
CA LYS A 12 -20.35 16.62 10.35
C LYS A 12 -19.00 15.89 10.39
N ILE A 13 -18.97 14.61 10.05
CA ILE A 13 -17.73 13.84 9.96
C ILE A 13 -16.91 14.31 8.75
N GLN A 14 -17.53 14.51 7.57
CA GLN A 14 -16.86 15.00 6.36
C GLN A 14 -16.14 16.33 6.58
N THR A 15 -16.85 17.32 7.16
CA THR A 15 -16.33 18.67 7.39
C THR A 15 -15.09 18.70 8.29
N LYS A 16 -14.91 17.71 9.18
CA LYS A 16 -13.70 17.59 10.03
C LYS A 16 -12.64 16.65 9.44
N MET A 17 -13.05 15.52 8.87
CA MET A 17 -12.13 14.49 8.38
C MET A 17 -11.47 14.86 7.06
N ILE A 18 -12.22 15.38 6.08
CA ILE A 18 -11.69 15.69 4.74
C ILE A 18 -10.52 16.68 4.81
N PRO A 19 -10.61 17.82 5.53
CA PRO A 19 -9.47 18.74 5.63
C PRO A 19 -8.26 18.12 6.33
N THR A 20 -8.49 17.25 7.31
CA THR A 20 -7.42 16.60 8.09
C THR A 20 -6.69 15.56 7.24
N LEU A 21 -7.44 14.71 6.53
CA LEU A 21 -6.88 13.72 5.62
C LEU A 21 -6.21 14.37 4.41
N GLY A 22 -6.77 15.48 3.91
CA GLY A 22 -6.13 16.30 2.87
C GLY A 22 -4.78 16.88 3.32
N LYS A 23 -4.60 17.23 4.60
CA LYS A 23 -3.29 17.63 5.15
C LYS A 23 -2.30 16.46 5.21
N ILE A 24 -2.78 15.26 5.58
CA ILE A 24 -1.94 14.05 5.63
C ILE A 24 -1.50 13.65 4.22
N GLU A 25 -2.44 13.56 3.27
CA GLU A 25 -2.13 13.28 1.87
C GLU A 25 -1.28 14.37 1.23
N GLY A 26 -1.50 15.62 1.65
CA GLY A 26 -0.72 16.78 1.25
C GLY A 26 0.73 16.77 1.73
N ASN A 27 1.04 16.01 2.79
CA ASN A 27 2.35 15.98 3.45
C ASN A 27 3.44 15.46 2.51
N GLN A 28 4.60 16.13 2.52
CA GLN A 28 5.71 15.79 1.65
C GLN A 28 6.24 14.36 1.90
N VAL A 29 6.31 13.90 3.14
CA VAL A 29 6.77 12.54 3.48
C VAL A 29 5.83 11.50 2.87
N PHE A 30 4.52 11.65 3.07
CA PHE A 30 3.51 10.74 2.51
C PHE A 30 3.58 10.71 0.98
N LYS A 31 3.63 11.87 0.33
CA LYS A 31 3.76 11.96 -1.14
C LYS A 31 5.03 11.31 -1.65
N SER A 32 6.16 11.55 -0.99
CA SER A 32 7.44 10.95 -1.36
C SER A 32 7.42 9.44 -1.17
N MET A 33 6.83 8.93 -0.09
CA MET A 33 6.67 7.49 0.14
C MET A 33 5.83 6.81 -0.96
N LYS A 34 4.67 7.37 -1.33
CA LYS A 34 3.85 6.83 -2.45
C LYS A 34 4.68 6.69 -3.72
N LYS A 35 5.40 7.76 -4.09
CA LYS A 35 6.25 7.79 -5.27
C LYS A 35 7.44 6.82 -5.16
N THR A 36 8.03 6.68 -3.98
CA THR A 36 9.10 5.71 -3.74
C THR A 36 8.61 4.30 -4.03
N PHE A 37 7.43 3.91 -3.55
CA PHE A 37 6.88 2.58 -3.84
C PHE A 37 6.63 2.38 -5.33
N LEU A 38 6.11 3.39 -6.03
CA LEU A 38 5.94 3.32 -7.48
C LEU A 38 7.28 3.05 -8.21
N TYR A 39 8.37 3.68 -7.79
CA TYR A 39 9.70 3.40 -8.36
C TYR A 39 10.29 2.06 -7.91
N LEU A 40 9.94 1.57 -6.72
CA LEU A 40 10.36 0.24 -6.27
C LEU A 40 9.69 -0.90 -7.05
N ASN A 41 8.55 -0.64 -7.71
CA ASN A 41 7.91 -1.62 -8.58
C ASN A 41 8.86 -2.16 -9.66
N TYR A 42 9.80 -1.35 -10.16
CA TYR A 42 10.81 -1.84 -11.12
C TYR A 42 11.71 -2.93 -10.52
N VAL A 43 12.14 -2.76 -9.27
CA VAL A 43 12.96 -3.76 -8.56
C VAL A 43 12.14 -5.01 -8.28
N LEU A 44 10.88 -4.84 -7.87
CA LEU A 44 9.96 -5.96 -7.60
C LEU A 44 9.62 -6.75 -8.88
N LEU A 45 9.47 -6.08 -10.02
CA LEU A 45 9.26 -6.72 -11.33
C LEU A 45 10.47 -7.57 -11.73
N ILE A 46 11.68 -7.02 -11.65
CA ILE A 46 12.92 -7.76 -11.95
C ILE A 46 13.03 -8.99 -11.04
N SER A 47 12.74 -8.81 -9.74
CA SER A 47 12.77 -9.89 -8.75
C SER A 47 11.76 -10.98 -9.05
N SER A 48 10.56 -10.60 -9.52
CA SER A 48 9.51 -11.53 -9.93
C SER A 48 9.91 -12.32 -11.16
N VAL A 49 10.53 -11.68 -12.15
CA VAL A 49 11.04 -12.38 -13.34
C VAL A 49 12.12 -13.39 -12.94
N LEU A 50 13.05 -13.03 -12.06
CA LEU A 50 14.07 -13.96 -11.55
C LEU A 50 13.45 -15.13 -10.79
N ALA A 51 12.45 -14.87 -9.94
CA ALA A 51 11.74 -15.90 -9.20
C ALA A 51 10.96 -16.85 -10.11
N ILE A 52 10.29 -16.33 -11.15
CA ILE A 52 9.60 -17.13 -12.17
C ILE A 52 10.60 -17.96 -12.97
N LEU A 53 11.72 -17.38 -13.40
CA LEU A 53 12.77 -18.10 -14.11
C LEU A 53 13.33 -19.25 -13.27
N LYS A 54 13.51 -19.03 -11.96
CA LYS A 54 13.91 -20.08 -11.02
C LYS A 54 12.86 -21.19 -10.97
N LEU A 55 11.58 -20.85 -10.81
CA LEU A 55 10.47 -21.81 -10.80
C LEU A 55 10.40 -22.63 -12.11
N VAL A 56 10.52 -21.98 -13.26
CA VAL A 56 10.51 -22.64 -14.58
C VAL A 56 11.72 -23.57 -14.71
N ASN A 57 12.89 -23.14 -14.25
CA ASN A 57 14.07 -23.98 -14.25
C ASN A 57 13.90 -25.21 -13.35
N GLU A 58 13.34 -25.05 -12.15
CA GLU A 58 13.08 -26.15 -11.23
C GLU A 58 12.07 -27.17 -11.78
N LYS A 59 11.08 -26.73 -12.57
CA LYS A 59 10.02 -27.61 -13.10
C LYS A 59 10.33 -28.23 -14.46
N PHE A 60 11.10 -27.56 -15.32
CA PHE A 60 11.20 -27.93 -16.74
C PHE A 60 12.64 -28.04 -17.27
N ILE A 61 13.54 -27.14 -16.89
CA ILE A 61 14.88 -27.02 -17.53
C ILE A 61 15.95 -27.79 -16.74
N HIS A 62 15.90 -27.72 -15.41
CA HIS A 62 16.82 -28.37 -14.46
C HIS A 62 18.30 -28.01 -14.64
N GLN A 63 18.62 -26.77 -15.05
CA GLN A 63 20.00 -26.31 -15.20
C GLN A 63 20.53 -25.61 -13.94
N GLN A 64 21.64 -26.11 -13.39
CA GLN A 64 22.23 -25.59 -12.15
C GLN A 64 22.69 -24.13 -12.27
N GLN A 65 23.26 -23.75 -13.41
CA GLN A 65 23.72 -22.37 -13.64
C GLN A 65 22.57 -21.35 -13.56
N ILE A 66 21.38 -21.71 -14.08
CA ILE A 66 20.20 -20.84 -14.00
C ILE A 66 19.71 -20.74 -12.55
N ALA A 67 19.69 -21.85 -11.82
CA ALA A 67 19.31 -21.86 -10.40
C ALA A 67 20.25 -20.98 -9.55
N ASP A 68 21.56 -21.10 -9.76
CA ASP A 68 22.56 -20.32 -9.03
C ASP A 68 22.48 -18.83 -9.37
N LEU A 69 22.38 -18.48 -10.66
CA LEU A 69 22.32 -17.10 -11.10
C LEU A 69 21.06 -16.39 -10.61
N THR A 70 19.90 -17.03 -10.77
CA THR A 70 18.62 -16.47 -10.30
C THR A 70 18.60 -16.30 -8.79
N SER A 71 19.09 -17.29 -8.03
CA SER A 71 19.15 -17.22 -6.56
C SER A 71 20.09 -16.11 -6.08
N LYS A 72 21.30 -16.02 -6.64
CA LYS A 72 22.28 -14.99 -6.25
C LYS A 72 21.79 -13.58 -6.58
N LEU A 73 21.22 -13.37 -7.77
CA LEU A 73 20.69 -12.06 -8.16
C LEU A 73 19.46 -11.68 -7.33
N LEU A 74 18.57 -12.64 -7.04
CA LEU A 74 17.40 -12.41 -6.21
C LEU A 74 17.82 -12.01 -4.79
N LEU A 75 18.72 -12.77 -4.14
CA LEU A 75 19.27 -12.41 -2.83
C LEU A 75 19.94 -11.03 -2.84
N LEU A 76 20.76 -10.73 -3.86
CA LEU A 76 21.42 -9.42 -3.98
C LEU A 76 20.42 -8.26 -4.00
N LEU A 77 19.32 -8.39 -4.74
CA LEU A 77 18.28 -7.36 -4.80
C LEU A 77 17.50 -7.26 -3.49
N MET A 78 17.16 -8.40 -2.89
CA MET A 78 16.32 -8.49 -1.70
C MET A 78 17.05 -8.04 -0.41
N ASP A 79 18.33 -8.37 -0.28
CA ASP A 79 19.18 -7.95 0.85
C ASP A 79 19.46 -6.44 0.81
N ASN A 80 19.47 -5.83 -0.37
CA ASN A 80 19.72 -4.41 -0.57
C ASN A 80 18.43 -3.60 -0.81
N PHE A 81 17.25 -4.19 -0.60
CA PHE A 81 15.98 -3.52 -0.89
C PHE A 81 15.77 -2.23 -0.09
N GLY A 82 16.20 -2.21 1.19
CA GLY A 82 16.19 -1.02 2.03
C GLY A 82 17.05 0.14 1.50
N TRP A 83 18.15 -0.16 0.80
CA TRP A 83 18.98 0.87 0.15
C TRP A 83 18.28 1.51 -1.04
N PHE A 84 17.59 0.71 -1.87
CA PHE A 84 16.79 1.26 -2.97
C PHE A 84 15.68 2.17 -2.43
N PHE A 85 14.96 1.72 -1.39
CA PHE A 85 13.93 2.54 -0.75
C PHE A 85 14.50 3.83 -0.17
N LEU A 86 15.59 3.75 0.60
CA LEU A 86 16.22 4.91 1.23
C LEU A 86 16.70 5.92 0.17
N GLY A 87 17.39 5.45 -0.86
CA GLY A 87 17.94 6.29 -1.92
C GLY A 87 16.86 7.07 -2.67
N ILE A 88 15.81 6.37 -3.10
CA ILE A 88 14.68 6.98 -3.81
C ILE A 88 13.92 7.94 -2.89
N LEU A 89 13.64 7.54 -1.64
CA LEU A 89 12.90 8.38 -0.69
C LEU A 89 13.67 9.65 -0.36
N CYS A 90 14.97 9.55 -0.08
CA CYS A 90 15.84 10.71 0.15
C CYS A 90 15.89 11.61 -1.08
N PHE A 91 16.05 11.02 -2.27
CA PHE A 91 16.03 11.78 -3.52
C PHE A 91 14.75 12.60 -3.64
N LEU A 92 13.58 11.98 -3.44
CA LEU A 92 12.28 12.65 -3.54
C LEU A 92 12.03 13.69 -2.43
N MET A 93 12.60 13.50 -1.23
CA MET A 93 12.48 14.46 -0.14
C MET A 93 13.44 15.64 -0.24
N PHE A 94 14.63 15.44 -0.82
CA PHE A 94 15.75 16.36 -0.72
C PHE A 94 16.33 16.77 -2.09
N GLN A 95 15.47 16.94 -3.11
CA GLN A 95 15.89 17.35 -4.46
C GLN A 95 16.56 18.73 -4.53
N GLU A 96 16.40 19.58 -3.52
CA GLU A 96 16.94 20.95 -3.51
C GLU A 96 18.45 21.00 -3.23
N LYS A 97 19.16 21.89 -3.93
CA LYS A 97 20.58 22.20 -3.69
C LYS A 97 20.79 22.53 -2.21
N GLY A 98 21.80 21.89 -1.59
CA GLY A 98 22.17 22.10 -0.19
C GLY A 98 21.54 21.12 0.82
N LYS A 99 20.66 20.21 0.39
CA LYS A 99 20.08 19.17 1.27
C LYS A 99 20.78 17.81 1.20
N PHE A 100 21.93 17.72 0.53
CA PHE A 100 22.69 16.46 0.40
C PHE A 100 23.15 15.87 1.75
N HIS A 101 23.36 16.72 2.77
CA HIS A 101 23.71 16.27 4.11
C HIS A 101 22.62 15.41 4.77
N TYR A 102 21.35 15.61 4.42
CA TYR A 102 20.25 14.76 4.89
C TYR A 102 20.36 13.33 4.35
N TYR A 103 20.79 13.19 3.09
CA TYR A 103 21.02 11.89 2.47
C TYR A 103 22.23 11.17 3.08
N LEU A 104 23.36 11.86 3.24
CA LEU A 104 24.53 11.25 3.88
C LEU A 104 24.24 10.83 5.32
N CYS A 105 23.52 11.68 6.07
CA CYS A 105 23.14 11.36 7.43
C CYS A 105 22.17 10.17 7.49
N SER A 106 21.18 10.10 6.61
CA SER A 106 20.26 8.95 6.60
C SER A 106 20.95 7.66 6.18
N ALA A 107 21.87 7.70 5.20
CA ALA A 107 22.68 6.56 4.80
C ALA A 107 23.58 6.05 5.94
N ALA A 108 24.26 6.96 6.65
CA ALA A 108 25.09 6.62 7.80
C ALA A 108 24.26 5.99 8.94
N LEU A 109 23.11 6.59 9.27
CA LEU A 109 22.20 6.04 10.28
C LEU A 109 21.64 4.68 9.87
N TYR A 110 21.30 4.48 8.59
CA TYR A 110 20.82 3.20 8.09
C TYR A 110 21.89 2.10 8.24
N LEU A 111 23.16 2.42 7.91
CA LEU A 111 24.29 1.51 8.17
C LEU A 111 24.45 1.18 9.65
N MET A 112 24.30 2.17 10.53
CA MET A 112 24.38 1.96 11.97
C MET A 112 23.23 1.09 12.47
N PHE A 113 22.00 1.33 12.02
CA PHE A 113 20.85 0.53 12.42
C PHE A 113 20.88 -0.90 11.86
N SER A 114 21.47 -1.10 10.69
CA SER A 114 21.62 -2.41 10.04
C SER A 114 22.93 -3.13 10.40
N ALA A 115 23.75 -2.57 11.29
CA ALA A 115 25.04 -3.15 11.65
C ALA A 115 24.86 -4.49 12.39
N LYS A 116 25.37 -5.57 11.77
CA LYS A 116 25.26 -6.95 12.31
C LYS A 116 25.80 -7.08 13.73
N ASP A 117 26.87 -6.36 14.07
CA ASP A 117 27.49 -6.45 15.40
C ASP A 117 26.63 -5.88 16.54
N LEU A 118 25.65 -5.03 16.21
CA LEU A 118 24.75 -4.43 17.19
C LEU A 118 23.55 -5.33 17.51
N ASN A 119 23.17 -6.27 16.63
CA ASN A 119 22.03 -7.19 16.82
C ASN A 119 20.78 -6.50 17.39
N LEU A 120 20.52 -5.24 17.02
CA LEU A 120 19.32 -4.47 17.44
C LEU A 120 18.02 -5.12 16.94
N LEU A 121 18.17 -5.89 15.87
CA LEU A 121 17.17 -6.66 15.19
C LEU A 121 17.87 -7.96 14.83
N SER A 122 17.28 -9.12 15.16
CA SER A 122 17.71 -10.37 14.54
C SER A 122 17.53 -10.22 13.02
N ALA A 123 18.09 -11.15 12.25
CA ALA A 123 17.96 -11.19 10.80
C ALA A 123 16.51 -11.47 10.31
N SER A 124 15.51 -10.90 10.97
CA SER A 124 14.12 -10.76 10.59
C SER A 124 14.01 -9.85 9.36
N LYS A 125 13.73 -10.48 8.23
CA LYS A 125 13.77 -9.93 6.85
C LYS A 125 12.77 -8.79 6.60
N ILE A 126 11.88 -8.51 7.57
CA ILE A 126 10.75 -7.57 7.47
C ILE A 126 11.16 -6.11 7.73
N GLU A 127 12.41 -5.84 8.12
CA GLU A 127 12.73 -4.64 8.90
C GLU A 127 13.56 -3.59 8.13
N THR A 128 14.09 -3.92 6.95
CA THR A 128 15.00 -3.03 6.21
C THR A 128 14.31 -1.75 5.72
N LEU A 129 13.05 -1.83 5.29
CA LEU A 129 12.26 -0.66 4.89
C LEU A 129 11.93 0.26 6.08
N PHE A 130 11.61 -0.34 7.23
CA PHE A 130 11.35 0.40 8.47
C PHE A 130 12.60 1.09 8.98
N LEU A 131 13.73 0.39 8.99
CA LEU A 131 15.02 0.97 9.35
C LEU A 131 15.41 2.12 8.43
N ALA A 132 15.18 1.99 7.12
CA ALA A 132 15.45 3.06 6.16
C ALA A 132 14.55 4.29 6.42
N LEU A 133 13.25 4.07 6.68
CA LEU A 133 12.35 5.17 7.04
C LEU A 133 12.77 5.82 8.36
N LEU A 134 13.09 5.03 9.39
CA LEU A 134 13.53 5.51 10.69
C LEU A 134 14.84 6.31 10.55
N ALA A 135 15.81 5.83 9.78
CA ALA A 135 17.06 6.52 9.50
C ALA A 135 16.83 7.87 8.85
N LEU A 136 15.88 7.97 7.91
CA LEU A 136 15.50 9.24 7.30
C LEU A 136 14.80 10.19 8.30
N LEU A 137 13.90 9.67 9.14
CA LEU A 137 13.20 10.50 10.13
C LEU A 137 14.17 11.04 11.18
N VAL A 138 15.08 10.21 11.67
CA VAL A 138 16.14 10.63 12.60
C VAL A 138 17.09 11.60 11.92
N SER A 139 17.49 11.37 10.65
CA SER A 139 18.35 12.31 9.94
C SER A 139 17.73 13.69 9.81
N PHE A 140 16.41 13.78 9.63
CA PHE A 140 15.70 15.06 9.60
C PHE A 140 15.89 15.84 10.90
N VAL A 141 15.73 15.18 12.05
CA VAL A 141 15.91 15.80 13.38
C VAL A 141 17.36 16.23 13.59
N LEU A 142 18.33 15.37 13.27
CA LEU A 142 19.76 15.66 13.46
C LEU A 142 20.23 16.82 12.58
N VAL A 143 19.86 16.83 11.31
CA VAL A 143 20.29 17.89 10.38
C VAL A 143 19.58 19.21 10.73
N SER A 144 18.32 19.18 11.16
CA SER A 144 17.65 20.37 11.70
C SER A 144 18.32 20.90 12.97
N GLY A 145 18.78 20.01 13.86
CA GLY A 145 19.61 20.36 15.01
C GLY A 145 20.92 21.04 14.60
N TYR A 146 21.62 20.47 13.63
CA TYR A 146 22.84 21.06 13.04
C TYR A 146 22.59 22.48 12.52
N GLN A 147 21.51 22.69 11.76
CA GLN A 147 21.19 24.00 11.20
C GLN A 147 20.93 25.05 12.28
N LEU A 148 20.34 24.67 13.43
CA LEU A 148 20.17 25.57 14.57
C LEU A 148 21.51 25.97 15.19
N VAL A 149 22.41 25.01 15.40
CA VAL A 149 23.77 25.26 15.91
C VAL A 149 24.55 26.17 14.95
N LEU A 150 24.50 25.86 13.65
CA LEU A 150 25.19 26.63 12.62
C LEU A 150 24.69 28.09 12.57
N ARG A 151 23.37 28.32 12.67
CA ARG A 151 22.80 29.66 12.75
C ARG A 151 23.27 30.42 13.99
N GLY A 152 23.43 29.74 15.13
CA GLY A 152 23.98 30.33 16.35
C GLY A 152 25.42 30.80 16.17
N ILE A 153 26.27 29.96 15.59
CA ILE A 153 27.69 30.26 15.35
C ILE A 153 27.84 31.38 14.31
N LYS A 154 27.04 31.37 13.22
CA LYS A 154 27.07 32.41 12.18
C LYS A 154 26.61 33.79 12.65
N LYS A 155 25.90 33.90 13.78
CA LYS A 155 25.62 35.21 14.40
C LYS A 155 26.88 35.83 15.01
N ILE A 156 27.84 35.01 15.40
CA ILE A 156 29.11 35.44 16.02
C ILE A 156 30.15 35.71 14.93
N ILE A 157 30.26 34.80 13.96
CA ILE A 157 31.24 34.88 12.87
C ILE A 157 30.56 35.49 11.63
N LYS A 158 30.86 36.77 11.36
CA LYS A 158 30.20 37.56 10.29
C LYS A 158 30.67 37.22 8.87
N THR A 159 31.74 36.45 8.69
CA THR A 159 32.28 36.11 7.38
C THR A 159 31.80 34.72 6.94
N PRO A 160 31.19 34.59 5.74
CA PRO A 160 30.88 33.28 5.18
C PRO A 160 32.20 32.60 4.79
N MET A 161 32.57 31.53 5.51
CA MET A 161 33.67 30.64 5.17
C MET A 161 33.10 29.24 4.94
N GLU A 162 32.99 28.83 3.68
CA GLU A 162 32.53 27.47 3.33
C GLU A 162 33.35 26.38 4.01
N PHE A 163 34.66 26.61 4.18
CA PHE A 163 35.53 25.73 4.94
C PHE A 163 35.07 25.54 6.39
N LEU A 164 34.68 26.63 7.07
CA LEU A 164 34.23 26.57 8.47
C LEU A 164 32.88 25.85 8.58
N ASP A 165 31.97 26.08 7.64
CA ASP A 165 30.69 25.38 7.58
C ASP A 165 30.89 23.87 7.41
N ASN A 166 31.81 23.45 6.53
CA ASN A 166 32.14 22.04 6.33
C ASN A 166 32.84 21.41 7.55
N LEU A 167 33.73 22.15 8.21
CA LEU A 167 34.40 21.68 9.43
C LEU A 167 33.41 21.47 10.58
N LEU A 168 32.50 22.43 10.80
CA LEU A 168 31.46 22.34 11.83
C LEU A 168 30.49 21.18 11.56
N LEU A 169 30.11 20.99 10.29
CA LEU A 169 29.31 19.84 9.85
C LEU A 169 29.99 18.51 10.21
N MET A 170 31.27 18.38 9.87
CA MET A 170 32.06 17.18 10.12
C MET A 170 32.17 16.88 11.62
N ILE A 171 32.48 17.88 12.44
CA ILE A 171 32.58 17.73 13.90
C ILE A 171 31.23 17.33 14.49
N TYR A 172 30.15 18.02 14.09
CA TYR A 172 28.80 17.75 14.58
C TYR A 172 28.37 16.30 14.31
N PHE A 173 28.47 15.83 13.07
CA PHE A 173 28.08 14.47 12.72
C PHE A 173 29.01 13.41 13.30
N SER A 174 30.30 13.67 13.40
CA SER A 174 31.25 12.71 14.00
C SER A 174 30.91 12.46 15.48
N VAL A 175 30.67 13.52 16.26
CA VAL A 175 30.31 13.42 17.67
C VAL A 175 28.95 12.75 17.83
N ILE A 176 27.95 13.14 17.04
CA ILE A 176 26.61 12.59 17.15
C ILE A 176 26.55 11.13 16.73
N PHE A 177 27.21 10.74 15.64
CA PHE A 177 27.25 9.33 15.24
C PHE A 177 28.00 8.48 16.27
N MET A 178 29.07 9.00 16.89
CA MET A 178 29.71 8.32 18.01
C MET A 178 28.76 8.12 19.19
N VAL A 179 28.02 9.16 19.58
CA VAL A 179 27.03 9.08 20.67
C VAL A 179 25.89 8.11 20.33
N ILE A 180 25.32 8.19 19.13
CA ILE A 180 24.25 7.30 18.69
C ILE A 180 24.76 5.85 18.66
N TYR A 181 25.94 5.59 18.10
CA TYR A 181 26.51 4.25 18.07
C TYR A 181 26.70 3.68 19.48
N GLN A 182 27.19 4.51 20.42
CA GLN A 182 27.36 4.12 21.82
C GLN A 182 26.01 3.83 22.51
N ILE A 183 24.96 4.62 22.23
CA ILE A 183 23.61 4.34 22.74
C ILE A 183 23.10 3.02 22.17
N LEU A 184 23.20 2.83 20.86
CA LEU A 184 22.77 1.60 20.20
C LEU A 184 23.50 0.36 20.71
N SER A 185 24.80 0.47 21.00
CA SER A 185 25.58 -0.64 21.56
C SER A 185 25.19 -1.00 22.99
N GLN A 186 24.68 -0.04 23.78
CA GLN A 186 24.08 -0.30 25.10
C GLN A 186 22.71 -0.96 25.00
N LEU A 187 21.99 -0.77 23.89
CA LEU A 187 20.70 -1.42 23.60
C LEU A 187 20.85 -2.78 22.92
N LYS A 188 22.09 -3.27 22.76
CA LYS A 188 22.41 -4.57 22.17
C LYS A 188 21.66 -5.69 22.90
N GLY A 189 20.84 -6.45 22.15
CA GLY A 189 20.01 -7.54 22.69
C GLY A 189 18.55 -7.17 22.97
N ILE A 190 18.14 -5.90 22.85
CA ILE A 190 16.72 -5.56 22.77
C ILE A 190 16.24 -5.93 21.37
N HIS A 191 15.55 -7.05 21.25
CA HIS A 191 14.92 -7.47 20.01
C HIS A 191 13.73 -6.57 19.69
N LEU A 192 13.98 -5.52 18.90
CA LEU A 192 12.94 -4.64 18.37
C LEU A 192 11.87 -5.40 17.54
N GLU A 193 12.19 -6.62 17.07
CA GLU A 193 11.26 -7.59 16.49
C GLU A 193 10.01 -7.79 17.34
N ASN A 194 10.16 -7.83 18.66
CA ASN A 194 9.01 -8.04 19.55
C ASN A 194 8.02 -6.88 19.46
N ILE A 195 8.48 -5.66 19.20
CA ILE A 195 7.62 -4.49 18.99
C ILE A 195 7.03 -4.51 17.57
N LEU A 196 7.83 -4.87 16.57
CA LEU A 196 7.40 -4.95 15.17
C LEU A 196 6.43 -6.11 14.90
N SER A 197 6.48 -7.18 15.70
CA SER A 197 5.58 -8.33 15.61
C SER A 197 4.10 -7.96 15.87
N TRP A 198 3.84 -6.96 16.71
CA TRP A 198 2.48 -6.41 16.92
C TRP A 198 1.95 -5.69 15.68
N LEU A 199 2.85 -5.30 14.77
CA LEU A 199 2.52 -4.61 13.53
C LEU A 199 2.43 -5.58 12.33
N ASN A 200 2.44 -6.89 12.58
CA ASN A 200 2.27 -7.89 11.53
C ASN A 200 0.89 -7.75 10.87
N ILE A 201 0.86 -7.29 9.62
CA ILE A 201 -0.38 -7.13 8.85
C ILE A 201 -0.89 -8.45 8.23
N ASP A 202 -0.08 -9.51 8.23
CA ASP A 202 -0.40 -10.79 7.60
C ASP A 202 -1.19 -11.72 8.53
N ASN A 203 -2.36 -11.23 8.96
CA ASN A 203 -3.30 -12.00 9.75
C ASN A 203 -4.75 -11.54 9.44
N PRO A 204 -5.76 -12.39 9.67
CA PRO A 204 -7.13 -12.08 9.24
C PRO A 204 -7.71 -10.84 9.94
N MET A 205 -7.32 -10.55 11.19
CA MET A 205 -7.79 -9.36 11.89
C MET A 205 -7.26 -8.09 11.23
N MET A 206 -5.98 -8.06 10.84
CA MET A 206 -5.38 -6.92 10.15
C MET A 206 -5.88 -6.77 8.72
N VAL A 207 -6.13 -7.88 8.00
CA VAL A 207 -6.84 -7.84 6.71
C VAL A 207 -8.19 -7.15 6.86
N PHE A 208 -8.97 -7.55 7.87
CA PHE A 208 -10.27 -6.92 8.13
C PHE A 208 -10.12 -5.43 8.41
N VAL A 209 -9.23 -5.03 9.33
CA VAL A 209 -9.04 -3.63 9.72
C VAL A 209 -8.57 -2.77 8.56
N ILE A 210 -7.59 -3.22 7.77
CA ILE A 210 -7.05 -2.47 6.64
C ILE A 210 -8.14 -2.26 5.58
N VAL A 211 -8.83 -3.33 5.16
CA VAL A 211 -9.89 -3.22 4.16
C VAL A 211 -11.06 -2.41 4.69
N PHE A 212 -11.42 -2.55 5.97
CA PHE A 212 -12.49 -1.76 6.58
C PHE A 212 -12.17 -0.26 6.53
N LEU A 213 -10.96 0.13 6.92
CA LEU A 213 -10.53 1.52 6.86
C LEU A 213 -10.50 2.03 5.41
N GLU A 214 -10.04 1.22 4.47
CA GLU A 214 -10.02 1.57 3.05
C GLU A 214 -11.44 1.84 2.54
N MET A 215 -12.37 0.93 2.80
CA MET A 215 -13.76 1.05 2.35
C MET A 215 -14.50 2.16 3.07
N PHE A 216 -14.22 2.37 4.35
CA PHE A 216 -14.79 3.48 5.09
C PHE A 216 -14.35 4.81 4.47
N LEU A 217 -13.06 4.98 4.15
CA LEU A 217 -12.56 6.19 3.49
C LEU A 217 -13.17 6.39 2.10
N TRP A 218 -13.29 5.33 1.30
CA TRP A 218 -13.98 5.39 0.00
C TRP A 218 -15.45 5.74 0.12
N TYR A 219 -16.15 5.15 1.09
CA TYR A 219 -17.53 5.53 1.40
C TYR A 219 -17.63 7.01 1.78
N MET A 220 -16.61 7.54 2.46
CA MET A 220 -16.50 8.96 2.79
C MET A 220 -16.19 9.89 1.60
N GLY A 221 -15.90 9.33 0.42
CA GLY A 221 -15.53 10.06 -0.80
C GLY A 221 -14.04 10.36 -0.92
N ILE A 222 -13.19 9.68 -0.14
CA ILE A 222 -11.74 9.86 -0.11
C ILE A 222 -11.10 8.58 -0.66
N ASN A 223 -10.05 8.71 -1.48
CA ASN A 223 -9.34 7.54 -1.99
C ASN A 223 -8.65 6.79 -0.82
N GLY A 224 -9.29 5.72 -0.34
CA GLY A 224 -8.85 4.96 0.81
C GLY A 224 -7.49 4.29 0.60
N TYR A 225 -7.29 3.71 -0.58
CA TYR A 225 -6.00 3.14 -0.98
C TYR A 225 -4.89 4.19 -0.91
N GLY A 226 -5.14 5.37 -1.48
CA GLY A 226 -4.22 6.49 -1.45
C GLY A 226 -3.81 6.89 -0.04
N ILE A 227 -4.73 6.94 0.93
CA ILE A 227 -4.40 7.31 2.31
C ILE A 227 -3.58 6.21 3.00
N LEU A 228 -3.94 4.94 2.80
CA LEU A 228 -3.36 3.81 3.54
C LEU A 228 -2.04 3.31 2.94
N ALA A 229 -1.84 3.44 1.63
CA ALA A 229 -0.71 2.87 0.90
C ALA A 229 0.67 3.21 1.51
N PRO A 230 0.98 4.45 1.93
CA PRO A 230 2.28 4.77 2.54
C PRO A 230 2.63 3.92 3.76
N ILE A 231 1.63 3.47 4.51
CA ILE A 231 1.83 2.67 5.74
C ILE A 231 1.74 1.19 5.39
N VAL A 232 0.67 0.77 4.71
CA VAL A 232 0.42 -0.65 4.42
C VAL A 232 1.49 -1.24 3.50
N LEU A 233 1.95 -0.50 2.48
CA LEU A 233 2.96 -0.98 1.55
C LEU A 233 4.33 -1.17 2.18
N LEU A 234 4.67 -0.45 3.27
CA LEU A 234 5.92 -0.71 4.01
C LEU A 234 5.98 -2.17 4.47
N PHE A 235 4.87 -2.68 5.03
CA PHE A 235 4.78 -4.05 5.52
C PHE A 235 4.56 -5.03 4.37
N ALA A 236 3.63 -4.74 3.46
CA ALA A 236 3.27 -5.65 2.38
C ALA A 236 4.47 -5.93 1.46
N ILE A 237 5.25 -4.90 1.10
CA ILE A 237 6.45 -5.09 0.29
C ILE A 237 7.53 -5.85 1.07
N SER A 238 7.62 -5.64 2.39
CA SER A 238 8.53 -6.41 3.24
C SER A 238 8.19 -7.91 3.26
N ASN A 239 6.91 -8.23 3.37
CA ASN A 239 6.40 -9.60 3.28
C ASN A 239 6.72 -10.23 1.91
N LEU A 240 6.53 -9.47 0.83
CA LEU A 240 6.88 -9.90 -0.52
C LEU A 240 8.39 -10.13 -0.68
N ASN A 241 9.23 -9.24 -0.14
CA ASN A 241 10.69 -9.39 -0.10
C ASN A 241 11.10 -10.67 0.62
N ALA A 242 10.50 -10.96 1.78
CA ALA A 242 10.76 -12.19 2.53
C ALA A 242 10.36 -13.45 1.74
N ASN A 243 9.25 -13.42 1.01
CA ASN A 243 8.86 -14.51 0.12
C ASN A 243 9.85 -14.70 -1.04
N PHE A 244 10.37 -13.63 -1.65
CA PHE A 244 11.42 -13.75 -2.66
C PHE A 244 12.71 -14.36 -2.11
N GLN A 245 13.11 -14.00 -0.89
CA GLN A 245 14.28 -14.62 -0.26
C GLN A 245 14.06 -16.10 0.04
N ALA A 246 12.85 -16.50 0.44
CA ALA A 246 12.49 -17.91 0.60
C ALA A 246 12.66 -18.65 -0.74
N ILE A 247 12.09 -18.12 -1.83
CA ILE A 247 12.29 -18.67 -3.18
C ILE A 247 13.78 -18.75 -3.53
N ALA A 248 14.55 -17.71 -3.25
CA ALA A 248 15.98 -17.67 -3.57
C ALA A 248 16.78 -18.76 -2.83
N THR A 249 16.36 -19.12 -1.62
CA THR A 249 17.01 -20.15 -0.78
C THR A 249 16.39 -21.55 -0.95
N GLY A 250 15.34 -21.69 -1.77
CA GLY A 250 14.63 -22.96 -1.99
C GLY A 250 13.61 -23.29 -0.89
N GLU A 251 13.31 -22.32 -0.01
CA GLU A 251 12.26 -22.41 1.00
C GLU A 251 10.90 -22.02 0.42
N ALA A 252 9.82 -22.50 1.04
CA ALA A 252 8.47 -22.12 0.65
C ALA A 252 8.14 -20.68 1.10
N PRO A 253 7.53 -19.84 0.25
CA PRO A 253 6.93 -18.57 0.66
C PRO A 253 5.98 -18.74 1.84
N GLN A 254 5.95 -17.78 2.76
CA GLN A 254 5.18 -17.85 4.01
C GLN A 254 4.11 -16.77 4.15
N PHE A 255 4.30 -15.60 3.52
CA PHE A 255 3.44 -14.45 3.72
C PHE A 255 2.33 -14.35 2.67
N ILE A 256 1.10 -14.14 3.12
CA ILE A 256 -0.08 -13.99 2.24
C ILE A 256 -0.28 -12.52 1.88
N PHE A 257 -0.28 -11.62 2.87
CA PHE A 257 -0.48 -10.19 2.68
C PHE A 257 0.76 -9.55 2.04
N THR A 258 0.74 -9.52 0.72
CA THR A 258 1.68 -8.81 -0.17
C THR A 258 0.94 -7.71 -0.93
N PRO A 259 1.63 -6.83 -1.69
CA PRO A 259 0.95 -5.85 -2.54
C PRO A 259 -0.01 -6.53 -3.52
N ASN A 260 0.40 -7.67 -4.07
CA ASN A 260 -0.41 -8.45 -5.02
C ASN A 260 -1.69 -9.02 -4.38
N PHE A 261 -1.64 -9.44 -3.12
CA PHE A 261 -2.84 -9.84 -2.38
C PHE A 261 -3.83 -8.68 -2.27
N TRP A 262 -3.33 -7.49 -1.94
CA TRP A 262 -4.16 -6.31 -1.82
C TRP A 262 -4.75 -5.89 -3.17
N ASP A 263 -3.92 -5.78 -4.20
CA ASP A 263 -4.34 -5.22 -5.49
C ASP A 263 -5.18 -6.20 -6.33
N TYR A 264 -4.85 -7.50 -6.33
CA TYR A 264 -5.47 -8.47 -7.26
C TYR A 264 -6.38 -9.51 -6.62
N PHE A 265 -6.53 -9.49 -5.30
CA PHE A 265 -7.48 -10.37 -4.60
C PHE A 265 -8.45 -9.56 -3.74
N LEU A 266 -7.94 -8.68 -2.86
CA LEU A 266 -8.81 -7.80 -2.07
C LEU A 266 -9.52 -6.74 -2.95
N SER A 267 -8.81 -6.19 -3.93
CA SER A 267 -9.29 -5.15 -4.85
C SER A 267 -9.39 -5.62 -6.31
N VAL A 268 -9.68 -6.91 -6.51
CA VAL A 268 -9.62 -7.62 -7.80
C VAL A 268 -10.38 -6.95 -8.95
N THR A 269 -11.44 -6.21 -8.63
CA THR A 269 -12.25 -5.44 -9.61
C THR A 269 -12.47 -4.00 -9.13
N GLY A 270 -11.46 -3.46 -8.47
CA GLY A 270 -11.50 -2.20 -7.74
C GLY A 270 -11.74 -2.38 -6.24
N SER A 271 -11.43 -1.32 -5.49
CA SER A 271 -11.73 -1.15 -4.08
C SER A 271 -13.19 -1.48 -3.81
N GLY A 272 -13.46 -2.44 -2.91
CA GLY A 272 -14.83 -2.88 -2.61
C GLY A 272 -15.36 -3.97 -3.53
N ILE A 273 -14.51 -4.49 -4.43
CA ILE A 273 -14.89 -5.44 -5.49
C ILE A 273 -16.03 -4.82 -6.32
N THR A 274 -15.87 -3.55 -6.68
CA THR A 274 -16.92 -2.74 -7.32
C THR A 274 -17.32 -3.22 -8.70
N GLY A 275 -16.55 -4.11 -9.32
CA GLY A 275 -16.97 -4.86 -10.50
C GLY A 275 -18.28 -5.63 -10.28
N ALA A 276 -18.58 -6.05 -9.05
CA ALA A 276 -19.88 -6.62 -8.70
C ALA A 276 -21.04 -5.65 -8.96
N ILE A 277 -20.86 -4.37 -8.60
CA ILE A 277 -21.84 -3.30 -8.87
C ILE A 277 -21.93 -3.05 -10.38
N VAL A 278 -20.81 -3.07 -11.10
CA VAL A 278 -20.80 -2.96 -12.56
C VAL A 278 -21.60 -4.10 -13.21
N ILE A 279 -21.38 -5.35 -12.79
CA ILE A 279 -22.13 -6.52 -13.28
C ILE A 279 -23.63 -6.32 -13.05
N LEU A 280 -24.03 -5.96 -11.83
CA LEU A 280 -25.43 -5.70 -11.49
C LEU A 280 -26.04 -4.56 -12.33
N SER A 281 -25.23 -3.55 -12.65
CA SER A 281 -25.63 -2.41 -13.48
C SER A 281 -25.80 -2.78 -14.94
N LEU A 282 -24.91 -3.60 -15.50
CA LEU A 282 -25.05 -4.13 -16.86
C LEU A 282 -26.30 -5.00 -17.03
N LEU A 283 -26.70 -5.69 -15.94
CA LEU A 283 -27.92 -6.50 -15.85
C LEU A 283 -29.17 -5.68 -15.48
N SER A 284 -29.02 -4.39 -15.18
CA SER A 284 -30.15 -3.51 -14.88
C SER A 284 -31.07 -3.37 -16.09
N LYS A 285 -32.39 -3.32 -15.82
CA LYS A 285 -33.39 -2.98 -16.84
C LYS A 285 -33.44 -1.48 -17.13
N LYS A 286 -32.78 -0.66 -16.31
CA LYS A 286 -32.77 0.80 -16.41
C LYS A 286 -31.63 1.24 -17.31
N THR A 287 -31.96 1.97 -18.37
CA THR A 287 -31.00 2.43 -19.38
C THR A 287 -29.88 3.27 -18.77
N THR A 288 -30.20 4.16 -17.83
CA THR A 288 -29.21 5.01 -17.15
C THR A 288 -28.18 4.19 -16.37
N LEU A 289 -28.63 3.28 -15.49
CA LEU A 289 -27.75 2.39 -14.72
C LEU A 289 -26.94 1.47 -15.63
N LYS A 290 -27.56 0.94 -16.69
CA LYS A 290 -26.89 0.11 -17.70
C LYS A 290 -25.79 0.87 -18.44
N ASN A 291 -26.02 2.13 -18.78
CA ASN A 291 -25.01 2.98 -19.42
C ASN A 291 -23.86 3.31 -18.48
N LEU A 292 -24.12 3.60 -17.21
CA LEU A 292 -23.08 3.78 -16.19
C LEU A 292 -22.21 2.51 -16.04
N GLY A 293 -22.85 1.34 -15.98
CA GLY A 293 -22.15 0.06 -15.96
C GLY A 293 -21.27 -0.17 -17.20
N ARG A 294 -21.74 0.18 -18.40
CA ARG A 294 -20.95 0.08 -19.64
C ARG A 294 -19.71 0.98 -19.60
N THR A 295 -19.85 2.21 -19.12
CA THR A 295 -18.73 3.16 -19.01
C THR A 295 -17.68 2.69 -18.02
N ALA A 296 -18.10 2.06 -16.91
CA ALA A 296 -17.19 1.59 -15.87
C ALA A 296 -16.57 0.20 -16.13
N ALA A 297 -17.09 -0.57 -17.08
CA ALA A 297 -16.69 -1.95 -17.32
C ALA A 297 -15.23 -2.13 -17.70
N SER A 298 -14.66 -1.23 -18.50
CA SER A 298 -13.24 -1.29 -18.86
C SER A 298 -12.35 -1.07 -17.63
N GLY A 299 -12.67 -0.07 -16.80
CA GLY A 299 -11.93 0.22 -15.56
C GLY A 299 -11.92 -0.96 -14.60
N THR A 300 -13.03 -1.72 -14.53
CA THR A 300 -13.13 -2.93 -13.70
C THR A 300 -12.07 -3.99 -14.01
N LEU A 301 -11.68 -4.14 -15.29
CA LEU A 301 -10.63 -5.10 -15.69
C LEU A 301 -9.23 -4.68 -15.22
N PHE A 302 -9.03 -3.40 -14.94
CA PHE A 302 -7.79 -2.80 -14.43
C PHE A 302 -7.90 -2.40 -12.96
N SER A 303 -8.86 -2.97 -12.21
CA SER A 303 -9.11 -2.65 -10.80
C SER A 303 -9.34 -1.16 -10.50
N VAL A 304 -9.90 -0.42 -11.45
CA VAL A 304 -10.24 1.01 -11.30
C VAL A 304 -11.67 1.14 -10.80
N SER A 305 -11.86 1.89 -9.71
CA SER A 305 -13.12 1.93 -8.95
C SER A 305 -13.92 3.23 -9.18
N GLU A 306 -13.21 4.31 -9.49
CA GLU A 306 -13.73 5.67 -9.57
C GLU A 306 -14.95 5.79 -10.49
N PRO A 307 -14.95 5.24 -11.72
CA PRO A 307 -16.08 5.39 -12.63
C PRO A 307 -17.40 4.89 -12.06
N ILE A 308 -17.39 3.79 -11.29
CA ILE A 308 -18.61 3.21 -10.73
C ILE A 308 -18.93 3.75 -9.34
N VAL A 309 -17.93 4.01 -8.49
CA VAL A 309 -18.12 4.53 -7.13
C VAL A 309 -18.70 5.95 -7.14
N PHE A 310 -18.30 6.77 -8.12
CA PHE A 310 -18.85 8.11 -8.32
C PHE A 310 -20.02 8.13 -9.31
N GLY A 311 -20.01 7.25 -10.33
CA GLY A 311 -21.06 7.22 -11.35
C GLY A 311 -22.39 6.68 -10.82
N ILE A 312 -22.36 5.53 -10.13
CA ILE A 312 -23.43 5.12 -9.23
C ILE A 312 -23.00 5.67 -7.88
N PRO A 313 -23.71 6.61 -7.26
CA PRO A 313 -23.24 7.25 -6.05
C PRO A 313 -23.18 6.20 -4.94
N VAL A 314 -22.05 5.49 -4.81
CA VAL A 314 -21.76 4.53 -3.74
C VAL A 314 -21.27 5.31 -2.53
N VAL A 315 -20.50 6.37 -2.80
CA VAL A 315 -20.11 7.39 -1.83
C VAL A 315 -21.33 7.89 -1.09
N MET A 316 -21.31 7.78 0.24
CA MET A 316 -22.37 8.22 1.15
C MET A 316 -23.76 7.66 0.90
N ASN A 317 -23.85 6.56 0.15
CA ASN A 317 -25.13 5.96 -0.13
C ASN A 317 -25.43 4.84 0.88
N PRO A 318 -26.46 5.02 1.73
CA PRO A 318 -26.73 4.08 2.82
C PRO A 318 -27.10 2.68 2.32
N TYR A 319 -27.59 2.51 1.08
CA TYR A 319 -27.80 1.18 0.50
C TYR A 319 -26.50 0.39 0.41
N PHE A 320 -25.39 1.07 0.10
CA PHE A 320 -24.10 0.42 -0.11
C PHE A 320 -23.23 0.34 1.14
N PHE A 321 -23.55 1.04 2.24
CA PHE A 321 -22.71 1.04 3.44
C PHE A 321 -22.40 -0.37 3.95
N ILE A 322 -23.42 -1.21 4.13
CA ILE A 322 -23.24 -2.58 4.63
C ILE A 322 -22.37 -3.43 3.68
N PRO A 323 -22.75 -3.65 2.41
CA PRO A 323 -21.96 -4.53 1.54
C PRO A 323 -20.57 -3.94 1.21
N PHE A 324 -20.43 -2.62 1.07
CA PHE A 324 -19.17 -1.97 0.73
C PHE A 324 -18.21 -1.90 1.91
N VAL A 325 -18.66 -1.35 3.06
CA VAL A 325 -17.79 -1.08 4.22
C VAL A 325 -17.57 -2.31 5.09
N ILE A 326 -18.60 -3.15 5.28
CA ILE A 326 -18.54 -4.32 6.17
C ILE A 326 -18.35 -5.62 5.39
N GLY A 327 -19.01 -5.74 4.25
CA GLY A 327 -18.96 -6.93 3.41
C GLY A 327 -17.59 -7.19 2.77
N THR A 328 -16.97 -6.17 2.19
CA THR A 328 -15.65 -6.31 1.54
C THR A 328 -14.56 -6.83 2.49
N PRO A 329 -14.39 -6.31 3.72
CA PRO A 329 -13.44 -6.88 4.68
C PRO A 329 -13.67 -8.37 4.97
N ILE A 330 -14.93 -8.81 5.07
CA ILE A 330 -15.27 -10.21 5.30
C ILE A 330 -14.82 -11.08 4.12
N LEU A 331 -15.09 -10.63 2.88
CA LEU A 331 -14.59 -11.32 1.69
C LEU A 331 -13.06 -11.36 1.65
N GLY A 332 -12.39 -10.28 2.10
CA GLY A 332 -10.94 -10.25 2.24
C GLY A 332 -10.40 -11.30 3.20
N VAL A 333 -11.02 -11.45 4.37
CA VAL A 333 -10.66 -12.49 5.35
C VAL A 333 -10.88 -13.90 4.81
N ILE A 334 -11.99 -14.13 4.09
CA ILE A 334 -12.25 -15.42 3.44
C ILE A 334 -11.13 -15.74 2.46
N GLN A 335 -10.75 -14.80 1.60
CA GLN A 335 -9.65 -14.99 0.65
C GLN A 335 -8.31 -15.27 1.37
N TRP A 336 -8.02 -14.58 2.46
CA TRP A 336 -6.82 -14.84 3.26
C TRP A 336 -6.78 -16.28 3.77
N TYR A 337 -7.90 -16.81 4.28
CA TYR A 337 -7.98 -18.22 4.71
C TYR A 337 -7.82 -19.21 3.56
N VAL A 338 -8.33 -18.88 2.36
CA VAL A 338 -8.14 -19.73 1.17
C VAL A 338 -6.65 -19.92 0.86
N PHE A 339 -5.85 -18.85 0.93
CA PHE A 339 -4.40 -18.93 0.80
C PHE A 339 -3.75 -19.64 2.00
N LYS A 340 -4.20 -19.35 3.23
CA LYS A 340 -3.66 -19.98 4.44
C LYS A 340 -3.83 -21.50 4.46
N LEU A 341 -4.94 -21.99 3.92
CA LEU A 341 -5.23 -23.43 3.79
C LEU A 341 -4.49 -24.10 2.61
N GLY A 342 -3.76 -23.32 1.80
CA GLY A 342 -2.97 -23.84 0.68
C GLY A 342 -3.79 -24.27 -0.54
N TRP A 343 -5.05 -23.82 -0.67
CA TRP A 343 -5.86 -24.14 -1.85
C TRP A 343 -5.34 -23.44 -3.10
N VAL A 344 -4.76 -22.24 -2.96
CA VAL A 344 -4.04 -21.50 -4.02
C VAL A 344 -2.63 -21.19 -3.52
N SER A 345 -1.64 -21.24 -4.40
CA SER A 345 -0.29 -20.74 -4.14
C SER A 345 -0.30 -19.27 -3.72
N LEU A 346 0.61 -18.88 -2.82
CA LEU A 346 0.67 -17.51 -2.30
C LEU A 346 0.95 -16.47 -3.41
N PRO A 347 0.39 -15.25 -3.31
CA PRO A 347 0.53 -14.17 -4.30
C PRO A 347 1.94 -13.52 -4.24
N THR A 348 2.93 -14.26 -4.72
CA THR A 348 4.37 -14.02 -4.53
C THR A 348 5.03 -13.27 -5.68
N TYR A 349 4.44 -13.24 -6.87
CA TYR A 349 5.06 -12.60 -8.03
C TYR A 349 4.41 -11.24 -8.27
N PHE A 350 5.21 -10.19 -8.26
CA PHE A 350 4.76 -8.83 -8.56
C PHE A 350 4.53 -8.65 -10.07
N VAL A 351 3.34 -8.19 -10.45
CA VAL A 351 2.87 -8.19 -11.85
C VAL A 351 2.37 -6.82 -12.35
N ALA A 352 2.71 -5.74 -11.65
CA ALA A 352 2.46 -4.33 -12.01
C ALA A 352 0.99 -3.95 -12.21
N ASP A 353 0.52 -3.70 -13.43
CA ASP A 353 -0.84 -3.22 -13.71
C ASP A 353 -1.50 -4.07 -14.80
N LEU A 354 -1.22 -5.38 -14.81
CA LEU A 354 -1.84 -6.29 -15.76
C LEU A 354 -3.35 -6.41 -15.50
N PRO A 355 -4.18 -6.48 -16.56
CA PRO A 355 -5.61 -6.64 -16.39
C PRO A 355 -5.98 -8.04 -15.90
N LEU A 356 -7.15 -8.15 -15.28
CA LEU A 356 -7.80 -9.44 -15.09
C LEU A 356 -8.04 -10.14 -16.44
N PRO A 357 -7.89 -11.49 -16.51
CA PRO A 357 -7.55 -12.41 -15.42
C PRO A 357 -6.03 -12.58 -15.19
N PHE A 358 -5.18 -11.99 -16.04
CA PHE A 358 -3.74 -12.25 -16.07
C PHE A 358 -3.02 -11.89 -14.78
N SER A 359 -3.42 -10.79 -14.13
CA SER A 359 -2.85 -10.38 -12.84
C SER A 359 -2.98 -11.46 -11.77
N SER A 360 -4.19 -11.99 -11.55
CA SER A 360 -4.45 -13.02 -10.55
C SER A 360 -3.68 -14.33 -10.80
N PHE A 361 -3.54 -14.74 -12.06
CA PHE A 361 -2.78 -15.92 -12.43
C PHE A 361 -1.28 -15.70 -12.21
N LEU A 362 -0.71 -14.66 -12.82
CA LEU A 362 0.73 -14.42 -12.77
C LEU A 362 1.20 -14.11 -11.35
N ALA A 363 0.37 -13.47 -10.52
CA ALA A 363 0.70 -13.20 -9.12
C ALA A 363 0.98 -14.46 -8.30
N THR A 364 0.40 -15.60 -8.68
CA THR A 364 0.49 -16.88 -7.94
C THR A 364 1.19 -17.98 -8.73
N MET A 365 1.28 -17.84 -10.07
CA MET A 365 1.63 -18.89 -11.01
C MET A 365 0.78 -20.17 -10.83
N ASP A 366 -0.49 -19.99 -10.47
CA ASP A 366 -1.44 -21.06 -10.13
C ASP A 366 -2.80 -20.80 -10.76
N TRP A 367 -3.27 -21.72 -11.61
CA TRP A 367 -4.55 -21.59 -12.31
C TRP A 367 -5.76 -21.58 -11.34
N ARG A 368 -5.60 -22.12 -10.13
CA ARG A 368 -6.65 -22.09 -9.08
C ARG A 368 -6.97 -20.67 -8.64
N SER A 369 -6.06 -19.72 -8.81
CA SER A 369 -6.32 -18.31 -8.54
C SER A 369 -7.40 -17.72 -9.45
N LEU A 370 -7.52 -18.21 -10.70
CA LEU A 370 -8.57 -17.78 -11.61
C LEU A 370 -9.96 -18.19 -11.11
N ILE A 371 -10.06 -19.38 -10.54
CA ILE A 371 -11.29 -19.86 -9.89
C ILE A 371 -11.57 -19.04 -8.64
N LEU A 372 -10.54 -18.77 -7.81
CA LEU A 372 -10.69 -17.92 -6.63
C LEU A 372 -11.25 -16.55 -7.00
N THR A 373 -10.65 -15.89 -7.99
CA THR A 373 -11.09 -14.58 -8.47
C THR A 373 -12.52 -14.60 -8.99
N ALA A 374 -12.88 -15.59 -9.81
CA ALA A 374 -14.25 -15.75 -10.29
C ALA A 374 -15.25 -15.98 -9.14
N ALA A 375 -14.89 -16.82 -8.17
CA ALA A 375 -15.70 -17.09 -6.98
C ALA A 375 -15.86 -15.83 -6.10
N THR A 376 -14.78 -15.07 -5.88
CA THR A 376 -14.79 -13.81 -5.15
C THR A 376 -15.72 -12.79 -5.81
N ILE A 377 -15.66 -12.62 -7.14
CA ILE A 377 -16.55 -11.72 -7.89
C ILE A 377 -18.00 -12.18 -7.79
N ALA A 378 -18.26 -13.50 -7.88
CA ALA A 378 -19.60 -14.05 -7.73
C ALA A 378 -20.16 -13.81 -6.32
N LEU A 379 -19.37 -14.08 -5.27
CA LEU A 379 -19.74 -13.83 -3.88
C LEU A 379 -20.00 -12.35 -3.62
N ALA A 380 -19.15 -11.46 -4.13
CA ALA A 380 -19.37 -10.01 -4.06
C ALA A 380 -20.66 -9.61 -4.78
N THR A 381 -20.92 -10.16 -5.97
CA THR A 381 -22.17 -9.90 -6.71
C THR A 381 -23.40 -10.33 -5.91
N LEU A 382 -23.38 -11.51 -5.29
CA LEU A 382 -24.45 -11.97 -4.41
C LEU A 382 -24.61 -11.10 -3.17
N MET A 383 -23.51 -10.66 -2.57
CA MET A 383 -23.48 -9.76 -1.42
C MET A 383 -24.09 -8.39 -1.75
N TYR A 384 -23.76 -7.79 -2.89
CA TYR A 384 -24.31 -6.51 -3.33
C TYR A 384 -25.74 -6.60 -3.85
N TRP A 385 -26.17 -7.76 -4.36
CA TRP A 385 -27.44 -7.93 -5.05
C TRP A 385 -28.68 -7.40 -4.30
N PRO A 386 -28.95 -7.78 -3.03
CA PRO A 386 -30.15 -7.32 -2.33
C PRO A 386 -30.15 -5.80 -2.13
N PHE A 387 -28.99 -5.22 -1.80
CA PHE A 387 -28.82 -3.78 -1.59
C PHE A 387 -28.94 -2.99 -2.89
N TYR A 388 -28.33 -3.50 -3.97
CA TYR A 388 -28.42 -2.90 -5.29
C TYR A 388 -29.85 -2.90 -5.80
N LYS A 389 -30.64 -3.95 -5.57
CA LYS A 389 -32.05 -3.99 -5.97
C LYS A 389 -32.92 -3.00 -5.21
N ALA A 390 -32.65 -2.81 -3.91
CA ALA A 390 -33.29 -1.77 -3.12
C ALA A 390 -32.94 -0.36 -3.64
N PHE A 391 -31.66 -0.13 -3.94
CA PHE A 391 -31.20 1.11 -4.58
C PHE A 391 -31.83 1.34 -5.95
N GLU A 392 -31.85 0.33 -6.82
CA GLU A 392 -32.42 0.41 -8.18
C GLU A 392 -33.91 0.77 -8.13
N LYS A 393 -34.66 0.23 -7.16
CA LYS A 393 -36.07 0.59 -6.95
C LYS A 393 -36.21 2.06 -6.55
N SER A 394 -35.45 2.51 -5.55
CA SER A 394 -35.49 3.90 -5.06
C SER A 394 -35.03 4.91 -6.12
N TYR A 395 -34.07 4.53 -6.97
CA TYR A 395 -33.60 5.37 -8.08
C TYR A 395 -34.70 5.63 -9.12
N VAL A 396 -35.61 4.68 -9.32
CA VAL A 396 -36.75 4.82 -10.25
C VAL A 396 -37.82 5.74 -9.68
N GLU A 397 -38.13 5.59 -8.39
CA GLU A 397 -39.11 6.43 -7.70
C GLU A 397 -38.70 7.91 -7.79
N LYS A 398 -37.45 8.23 -7.47
CA LYS A 398 -36.92 9.60 -7.58
C LYS A 398 -36.96 10.17 -9.01
N ASN A 399 -36.48 9.42 -10.01
CA ASN A 399 -36.50 9.92 -11.39
C ASN A 399 -37.91 10.07 -11.97
N ASN A 400 -38.89 9.32 -11.46
CA ASN A 400 -40.28 9.53 -11.83
C ASN A 400 -40.83 10.78 -11.15
N ASP A 401 -40.58 10.98 -9.87
CA ASP A 401 -41.02 12.16 -9.12
C ASP A 401 -40.41 13.46 -9.68
N ASP A 402 -39.10 13.47 -10.02
CA ASP A 402 -38.44 14.61 -10.67
C ASP A 402 -39.09 14.93 -12.03
N LYS A 403 -39.44 13.89 -12.81
CA LYS A 403 -40.15 14.06 -14.09
C LYS A 403 -41.56 14.62 -13.91
N TYR A 404 -42.23 14.35 -12.78
CA TYR A 404 -43.55 14.92 -12.47
C TYR A 404 -43.46 16.33 -11.90
N GLN A 405 -42.39 16.68 -11.17
CA GLN A 405 -42.11 18.06 -10.74
C GLN A 405 -41.76 18.98 -11.92
N ASP A 406 -41.01 18.49 -12.91
CA ASP A 406 -40.77 19.23 -14.17
C ASP A 406 -42.05 19.39 -15.02
N LEU A 407 -43.13 18.68 -14.65
CA LEU A 407 -44.46 18.74 -15.25
C LEU A 407 -45.48 19.44 -14.34
N ASP A 408 -45.05 20.17 -13.29
CA ASP A 408 -45.91 21.14 -12.62
C ASP A 408 -46.29 22.22 -13.64
N LEU A 409 -47.34 21.89 -14.39
CA LEU A 409 -48.07 22.78 -15.27
C LEU A 409 -48.75 23.78 -14.34
N ASP A 410 -48.19 24.99 -14.30
CA ASP A 410 -48.86 26.18 -13.81
C ASP A 410 -50.22 26.29 -14.51
N PHE A 411 -51.27 25.74 -13.87
CA PHE A 411 -52.66 25.84 -14.31
C PHE A 411 -53.42 26.85 -13.45
#